data_AF-A0AAE1CP70-F1
#
_entry.id   AF-A0AAE1CP70-F1
#
_cell.length_a   1.000
_cell.length_b   1.000
_cell.length_c   1.000
_cell.angle_alpha   90.00
_cell.angle_beta   90.00
_cell.angle_gamma   90.00
#
_symmetry.space_group_name_H-M   'P 1'
#
loop_
_entity.id
_entity.type
_entity.pdbx_description
1 polymer ?
#
loop_
_entity_poly.entity_id
_entity_poly.type
_entity_poly.pdbx_seq_one_letter_code
_entity_poly.pdbx_strand_id
1 'polypeptide(L)'
;MEDERLIEEVYKYKFIYEKSDAKHSNKDYIGKAWADIAKELNCNGTKLEDGKGIGGAGRLTDTKTDTLQNYYGFAIRQNKGNLEGMTAAVKAVLPHVAATADNPSHQMCPNTPDTWCGYRKDPQKYKHTNGLP
;
A
#
# COMPACT_ATOMS: atom_id res chain seq x y z
N MET A 1 15.57 -5.92 -7.99
CA MET A 1 16.74 -5.03 -8.02
C MET A 1 16.59 -3.84 -7.06
N GLU A 2 15.61 -2.94 -7.21
CA GLU A 2 15.39 -1.87 -6.20
C GLU A 2 14.75 -2.37 -4.91
N ASP A 3 13.79 -3.30 -5.00
CA ASP A 3 13.13 -3.88 -3.83
C ASP A 3 14.09 -4.68 -2.94
N GLU A 4 15.05 -5.41 -3.52
CA GLU A 4 16.05 -6.19 -2.78
C GLU A 4 16.98 -5.29 -1.97
N ARG A 5 17.44 -4.19 -2.56
CA ARG A 5 18.29 -3.21 -1.88
C ARG A 5 17.56 -2.53 -0.72
N LEU A 6 16.28 -2.17 -0.91
CA LEU A 6 15.46 -1.63 0.19
C LEU A 6 15.33 -2.65 1.33
N ILE A 7 15.04 -3.91 0.99
CA ILE A 7 14.91 -5.00 1.96
C ILE A 7 16.22 -5.17 2.75
N GLU A 8 17.36 -5.18 2.08
CA GLU A 8 18.68 -5.28 2.72
C GLU A 8 18.95 -4.13 3.69
N GLU A 9 18.64 -2.88 3.29
CA GLU A 9 18.80 -1.72 4.18
C GLU A 9 17.88 -1.78 5.40
N VAL A 10 16.62 -2.18 5.23
CA VAL A 10 15.67 -2.37 6.34
C VAL A 10 16.16 -3.44 7.29
N TYR A 11 16.74 -4.53 6.79
CA TYR A 11 17.23 -5.63 7.64
C TYR A 11 18.33 -5.21 8.61
N LYS A 12 19.12 -4.15 8.31
CA LYS A 12 20.12 -3.58 9.24
C LYS A 12 19.48 -3.00 10.50
N TYR A 13 18.22 -2.58 10.44
CA TYR A 13 17.47 -1.98 11.55
C TYR A 13 16.45 -2.96 12.11
N LYS A 14 16.96 -3.99 12.79
CA LYS A 14 16.21 -5.12 13.34
C LYS A 14 14.92 -4.74 14.09
N PHE A 15 14.97 -3.66 14.87
CA PHE A 15 13.83 -3.16 15.64
C PHE A 15 12.65 -2.66 14.79
N ILE A 16 12.84 -2.39 13.49
CA ILE A 16 11.73 -2.02 12.60
C ILE A 16 10.73 -3.17 12.44
N TYR A 17 11.19 -4.42 12.38
CA TYR A 17 10.33 -5.58 12.09
C TYR A 17 10.25 -6.60 13.23
N GLU A 18 11.18 -6.57 14.19
CA GLU A 18 11.11 -7.44 15.36
C GLU A 18 10.24 -6.88 16.48
N LYS A 19 9.06 -7.45 16.64
CA LYS A 19 8.06 -7.05 17.64
C LYS A 19 8.54 -7.15 19.10
N SER A 20 9.52 -8.01 19.38
CA SER A 20 10.09 -8.18 20.72
C SER A 20 11.13 -7.11 21.09
N ASP A 21 11.62 -6.34 20.12
CA ASP A 21 12.59 -5.28 20.39
C ASP A 21 11.91 -4.11 21.10
N ALA A 22 12.50 -3.62 22.20
CA ALA A 22 11.95 -2.51 22.98
C ALA A 22 11.80 -1.22 22.18
N LYS A 23 12.54 -1.05 21.07
CA LYS A 23 12.46 0.12 20.18
C LYS A 23 11.36 -0.01 19.12
N HIS A 24 10.76 -1.19 18.93
CA HIS A 24 9.80 -1.46 17.85
C HIS A 24 8.54 -0.60 17.89
N SER A 25 8.12 -0.15 19.07
CA SER A 25 6.98 0.75 19.23
C SER A 25 7.36 2.21 19.45
N ASN A 26 8.66 2.53 19.47
CA ASN A 26 9.14 3.88 19.69
C ASN A 26 9.26 4.64 18.36
N LYS A 27 8.32 5.56 18.14
CA LYS A 27 8.22 6.35 16.90
C LYS A 27 9.48 7.15 16.58
N ASP A 28 10.24 7.61 17.58
CA ASP A 28 11.44 8.40 17.35
C ASP A 28 12.58 7.54 16.80
N TYR A 29 12.77 6.34 17.35
CA TYR A 29 13.75 5.39 16.83
C TYR A 29 13.39 4.92 15.43
N ILE A 30 12.12 4.58 15.20
CA ILE A 30 11.62 4.15 13.89
C ILE A 30 11.78 5.28 12.86
N GLY A 31 11.41 6.50 13.22
CA GLY A 31 11.52 7.66 12.35
C GLY A 31 12.96 7.96 11.93
N LYS A 32 13.91 7.91 12.89
CA LYS A 32 15.35 8.05 12.58
C LYS A 32 15.85 6.96 11.66
N ALA A 33 15.48 5.70 11.92
CA ALA A 33 15.89 4.58 11.08
C ALA A 33 15.42 4.74 9.62
N TRP A 34 14.16 5.13 9.42
CA TRP A 34 13.64 5.38 8.08
C TRP A 34 14.32 6.55 7.39
N ALA A 35 14.68 7.61 8.12
CA ALA A 35 15.43 8.74 7.57
C ALA A 35 16.85 8.32 7.10
N ASP A 36 17.52 7.46 7.87
CA ASP A 36 18.83 6.91 7.51
C ASP A 36 18.74 5.98 6.28
N ILE A 37 17.75 5.06 6.26
CA ILE A 37 17.48 4.18 5.11
C ILE A 37 17.19 5.01 3.86
N ALA A 38 16.34 6.03 3.97
CA ALA A 38 16.02 6.91 2.85
C ALA A 38 17.26 7.67 2.33
N LYS A 39 18.21 8.01 3.22
CA LYS A 39 19.48 8.60 2.82
C LYS A 39 20.35 7.61 2.05
N GLU A 40 20.48 6.39 2.57
CA GLU A 40 21.29 5.33 1.94
C GLU A 40 20.75 4.90 0.58
N LEU A 41 19.42 4.90 0.43
CA LEU A 41 18.74 4.61 -0.82
C LEU A 41 18.71 5.81 -1.79
N ASN A 42 19.21 6.97 -1.38
CA ASN A 42 19.12 8.22 -2.13
C ASN A 42 17.67 8.63 -2.46
N CYS A 43 16.75 8.35 -1.53
CA CYS A 43 15.34 8.72 -1.56
C CYS A 43 15.05 10.09 -0.92
N ASN A 44 16.04 10.70 -0.26
CA ASN A 44 15.88 12.00 0.39
C ASN A 44 15.82 13.13 -0.64
N GLY A 45 14.67 13.79 -0.73
CA GLY A 45 14.46 14.92 -1.64
C GLY A 45 14.34 14.50 -3.11
N THR A 46 14.15 13.20 -3.39
CA THR A 46 13.95 12.72 -4.75
C THR A 46 12.66 13.30 -5.28
N LYS A 47 12.81 14.13 -6.31
CA LYS A 47 11.70 14.61 -7.09
C LYS A 47 11.26 13.48 -8.01
N LEU A 48 9.96 13.38 -8.22
CA LEU A 48 9.40 12.51 -9.25
C LEU A 48 9.81 13.05 -10.63
N GLU A 49 9.51 12.31 -11.70
CA GLU A 49 9.91 12.68 -13.07
C GLU A 49 9.47 14.11 -13.48
N ASP A 50 8.42 14.62 -12.85
CA ASP A 50 7.91 15.98 -13.05
C ASP A 50 8.59 17.06 -12.19
N GLY A 51 9.68 16.73 -11.50
CA GLY A 51 10.48 17.68 -10.74
C GLY A 51 9.86 18.15 -9.42
N LYS A 52 8.77 17.52 -8.96
CA LYS A 52 8.08 17.83 -7.70
C LYS A 52 8.28 16.71 -6.66
N GLY A 53 8.08 17.03 -5.39
CA GLY A 53 8.15 16.07 -4.30
C GLY A 53 7.00 15.06 -4.30
N ILE A 54 7.11 14.04 -3.46
CA ILE A 54 6.13 12.96 -3.31
C ILE A 54 4.80 13.42 -2.70
N GLY A 55 4.78 14.58 -2.01
CA GLY A 55 3.57 15.15 -1.41
C GLY A 55 2.86 16.15 -2.33
N GLY A 56 1.57 16.40 -2.05
CA GLY A 56 0.76 17.41 -2.74
C GLY A 56 -0.54 16.88 -3.33
N ALA A 57 -1.38 17.78 -3.85
CA ALA A 57 -2.62 17.41 -4.52
C ALA A 57 -2.31 16.59 -5.79
N GLY A 58 -3.04 15.48 -5.97
CA GLY A 58 -2.76 14.53 -7.06
C GLY A 58 -1.53 13.64 -6.81
N ARG A 59 -1.14 13.44 -5.54
CA ARG A 59 -0.08 12.50 -5.13
C ARG A 59 -0.60 11.49 -4.10
N LEU A 60 0.26 10.57 -3.69
CA LEU A 60 -0.04 9.66 -2.59
C LEU A 60 -0.17 10.48 -1.29
N THR A 61 -1.41 10.84 -0.97
CA THR A 61 -1.77 11.58 0.25
C THR A 61 -1.97 10.62 1.42
N ASP A 62 -1.92 11.14 2.65
CA ASP A 62 -2.26 10.38 3.86
C ASP A 62 -3.62 9.69 3.74
N THR A 63 -4.63 10.37 3.18
CA THR A 63 -5.95 9.79 2.94
C THR A 63 -5.91 8.57 2.00
N LYS A 64 -5.06 8.59 0.97
CA LYS A 64 -4.89 7.44 0.07
C LYS A 64 -4.12 6.31 0.74
N THR A 65 -3.11 6.65 1.55
CA THR A 65 -2.40 5.68 2.39
C THR A 65 -3.34 4.99 3.37
N ASP A 66 -4.20 5.74 4.07
CA ASP A 66 -5.21 5.21 5.00
C ASP A 66 -6.20 4.30 4.28
N THR A 67 -6.62 4.68 3.06
CA THR A 67 -7.48 3.86 2.22
C THR A 67 -6.84 2.51 1.93
N LEU A 68 -5.58 2.50 1.48
CA LEU A 68 -4.83 1.27 1.20
C LEU A 68 -4.71 0.40 2.47
N GLN A 69 -4.31 0.98 3.60
CA GLN A 69 -4.18 0.27 4.87
C GLN A 69 -5.50 -0.38 5.31
N ASN A 70 -6.62 0.33 5.16
CA ASN A 70 -7.95 -0.20 5.48
C ASN A 70 -8.32 -1.41 4.61
N TYR A 71 -8.08 -1.35 3.31
CA TYR A 71 -8.31 -2.47 2.39
C TYR A 71 -7.39 -3.65 2.67
N TYR A 72 -6.11 -3.43 2.97
CA TYR A 72 -5.20 -4.50 3.37
C TYR A 72 -5.66 -5.18 4.67
N GLY A 73 -6.01 -4.39 5.69
CA GLY A 73 -6.56 -4.92 6.94
C GLY A 73 -7.85 -5.71 6.71
N PHE A 74 -8.73 -5.24 5.82
CA PHE A 74 -9.95 -5.94 5.45
C PHE A 74 -9.66 -7.27 4.75
N ALA A 75 -8.75 -7.30 3.77
CA ALA A 75 -8.33 -8.51 3.05
C ALA A 75 -7.80 -9.59 4.01
N ILE A 76 -6.98 -9.20 4.99
CA ILE A 76 -6.46 -10.12 6.01
C ILE A 76 -7.58 -10.65 6.92
N ARG A 77 -8.45 -9.77 7.43
CA ARG A 77 -9.52 -10.15 8.36
C ARG A 77 -10.57 -11.07 7.72
N GLN A 78 -10.94 -10.83 6.47
CA GLN A 78 -11.92 -11.64 5.74
C GLN A 78 -11.41 -13.03 5.36
N ASN A 79 -10.09 -13.23 5.30
CA ASN A 79 -9.48 -14.49 4.86
C ASN A 79 -8.74 -15.22 6.00
N LYS A 80 -9.18 -15.04 7.25
CA LYS A 80 -8.56 -15.71 8.40
C LYS A 80 -8.60 -17.23 8.21
N GLY A 81 -7.43 -17.87 8.26
CA GLY A 81 -7.28 -19.32 8.05
C GLY A 81 -7.25 -19.75 6.59
N ASN A 82 -7.34 -18.83 5.64
CA ASN A 82 -7.24 -19.09 4.20
C ASN A 82 -6.09 -18.26 3.59
N LEU A 83 -4.88 -18.84 3.56
CA LEU A 83 -3.68 -18.16 3.07
C LEU A 83 -3.79 -17.79 1.58
N GLU A 84 -4.34 -18.67 0.76
CA GLU A 84 -4.51 -18.43 -0.68
C GLU A 84 -5.49 -17.29 -0.93
N GLY A 85 -6.65 -17.31 -0.26
CA GLY A 85 -7.63 -16.24 -0.32
C GLY A 85 -7.09 -14.90 0.18
N MET A 86 -6.33 -14.90 1.28
CA MET A 86 -5.68 -13.70 1.80
C MET A 86 -4.68 -13.13 0.79
N THR A 87 -3.84 -13.98 0.20
CA THR A 87 -2.85 -13.58 -0.80
C THR A 87 -3.52 -12.98 -2.03
N ALA A 88 -4.58 -13.61 -2.53
CA ALA A 88 -5.35 -13.12 -3.67
C ALA A 88 -6.01 -11.77 -3.35
N ALA A 89 -6.64 -11.64 -2.17
CA ALA A 89 -7.31 -10.41 -1.75
C ALA A 89 -6.31 -9.24 -1.56
N VAL A 90 -5.15 -9.50 -0.96
CA VAL A 90 -4.05 -8.53 -0.79
C VAL A 90 -3.53 -8.05 -2.14
N LYS A 91 -3.31 -8.97 -3.10
CA LYS A 91 -2.90 -8.62 -4.47
C LYS A 91 -3.95 -7.76 -5.20
N ALA A 92 -5.22 -7.93 -4.89
CA ALA A 92 -6.30 -7.16 -5.48
C ALA A 92 -6.46 -5.72 -4.95
N VAL A 93 -5.88 -5.39 -3.79
CA VAL A 93 -6.07 -4.07 -3.15
C VAL A 93 -5.50 -2.94 -4.01
N LEU A 94 -4.23 -3.04 -4.41
CA LEU A 94 -3.57 -1.99 -5.18
C LEU A 94 -4.28 -1.66 -6.51
N PRO A 95 -4.55 -2.63 -7.41
CA PRO A 95 -5.25 -2.33 -8.66
C PRO A 95 -6.69 -1.85 -8.43
N HIS A 96 -7.36 -2.30 -7.35
CA HIS A 96 -8.68 -1.81 -6.99
C HIS A 96 -8.67 -0.33 -6.61
N VAL A 97 -7.74 0.09 -5.75
CA VAL A 97 -7.63 1.49 -5.30
C VAL A 97 -7.06 2.38 -6.43
N ALA A 98 -6.23 1.82 -7.32
CA ALA A 98 -5.71 2.50 -8.50
C ALA A 98 -6.74 2.67 -9.63
N ALA A 99 -7.83 1.88 -9.63
CA ALA A 99 -8.78 1.88 -10.73
C ALA A 99 -9.43 3.26 -10.93
N THR A 100 -9.55 3.67 -12.19
CA THR A 100 -10.25 4.89 -12.62
C THR A 100 -11.39 4.53 -13.57
N ALA A 101 -12.20 5.53 -13.94
CA ALA A 101 -13.25 5.33 -14.94
C ALA A 101 -12.67 4.88 -16.30
N ASP A 102 -11.54 5.48 -16.71
CA ASP A 102 -10.86 5.16 -17.97
C ASP A 102 -10.07 3.84 -17.90
N ASN A 103 -9.61 3.47 -16.70
CA ASN A 103 -8.89 2.21 -16.46
C ASN A 103 -9.48 1.43 -15.26
N PRO A 104 -10.60 0.71 -15.45
CA PRO A 104 -11.31 0.01 -14.38
C PRO A 104 -10.62 -1.32 -14.00
N SER A 105 -9.46 -1.24 -13.34
CA SER A 105 -8.59 -2.38 -12.98
C SER A 105 -9.12 -3.28 -11.84
N HIS A 106 -10.33 -3.84 -12.00
CA HIS A 106 -10.99 -4.71 -11.01
C HIS A 106 -10.83 -6.21 -11.28
N GLN A 107 -9.90 -6.59 -12.16
CA GLN A 107 -9.72 -7.97 -12.61
C GLN A 107 -9.34 -8.93 -11.49
N MET A 108 -8.52 -8.49 -10.53
CA MET A 108 -8.10 -9.30 -9.38
C MET A 108 -9.10 -9.28 -8.21
N CYS A 109 -10.14 -8.45 -8.27
CA CYS A 109 -11.17 -8.44 -7.25
C CYS A 109 -11.98 -9.75 -7.27
N PRO A 110 -12.47 -10.22 -6.11
CA PRO A 110 -13.29 -11.43 -6.05
C PRO A 110 -14.51 -11.33 -6.98
N ASN A 111 -14.76 -12.40 -7.75
CA ASN A 111 -15.92 -12.51 -8.64
C ASN A 111 -17.00 -13.40 -8.03
N THR A 112 -17.35 -13.10 -6.77
CA THR A 112 -18.38 -13.81 -6.01
C THR A 112 -19.51 -12.83 -5.64
N PRO A 113 -20.72 -13.32 -5.35
CA PRO A 113 -21.83 -12.45 -4.90
C PRO A 113 -21.47 -11.60 -3.68
N ASP A 114 -20.67 -12.14 -2.77
CA ASP A 114 -20.21 -11.47 -1.55
C ASP A 114 -18.93 -10.64 -1.73
N THR A 115 -18.57 -10.32 -2.99
CA THR A 115 -17.39 -9.50 -3.27
C THR A 115 -17.46 -8.17 -2.52
N TRP A 116 -16.33 -7.64 -2.08
CA TRP A 116 -16.26 -6.30 -1.50
C TRP A 116 -16.10 -5.22 -2.58
N CYS A 117 -15.80 -5.62 -3.82
CA CYS A 117 -15.61 -4.70 -4.93
C CYS A 117 -16.97 -4.24 -5.49
N GLY A 118 -17.33 -2.98 -5.23
CA GLY A 118 -18.58 -2.39 -5.73
C GLY A 118 -18.69 -2.45 -7.27
N TYR A 119 -17.57 -2.31 -7.98
CA TYR A 119 -17.55 -2.42 -9.45
C TYR A 119 -17.93 -3.83 -9.91
N ARG A 120 -17.43 -4.88 -9.25
CA ARG A 120 -17.81 -6.27 -9.56
C ARG A 120 -19.27 -6.58 -9.24
N LYS A 121 -19.90 -5.86 -8.30
CA LYS A 121 -21.33 -6.00 -7.98
C LYS A 121 -22.22 -5.38 -9.04
N ASP A 122 -21.94 -4.14 -9.42
CA ASP A 122 -22.75 -3.40 -10.38
C ASP A 122 -21.87 -2.39 -11.14
N PRO A 123 -21.25 -2.82 -12.26
CA PRO A 123 -20.37 -1.96 -13.05
C PRO A 123 -21.06 -0.69 -13.58
N GLN A 124 -22.38 -0.75 -13.81
CA GLN A 124 -23.15 0.36 -14.39
C GLN A 124 -23.39 1.47 -13.36
N LYS A 125 -23.57 1.11 -12.08
CA LYS A 125 -23.80 2.08 -11.00
C LYS A 125 -22.53 2.50 -10.27
N TYR A 126 -21.44 1.72 -10.40
CA TYR A 126 -20.20 2.03 -9.72
C TYR A 126 -19.55 3.30 -10.29
N LYS A 127 -19.23 4.23 -9.40
CA LYS A 127 -18.48 5.44 -9.74
C LYS A 127 -17.09 5.33 -9.15
N HIS A 128 -16.09 5.33 -10.02
CA HIS A 128 -14.71 5.45 -9.55
C HIS A 128 -14.50 6.85 -8.96
N THR A 129 -14.06 6.88 -7.71
CA THR A 129 -13.53 8.10 -7.09
C THR A 129 -12.03 8.16 -7.35
N ASN A 130 -11.48 9.36 -7.64
CA ASN A 130 -10.06 9.67 -7.87
C ASN A 130 -9.15 8.48 -7.57
N GLY A 131 -8.67 7.76 -8.58
CA GLY A 131 -7.79 6.59 -8.40
C GLY A 131 -6.49 6.96 -7.69
N LEU A 132 -5.57 5.99 -7.59
CA LEU A 132 -4.20 6.37 -7.27
C LEU A 132 -3.66 7.25 -8.41
N PRO A 133 -2.90 8.31 -8.08
CA PRO A 133 -2.26 9.16 -9.08
C PRO A 133 -1.16 8.45 -9.85
#